data_AF-A0AAW2DTN6-F1
#
_entry.id   AF-A0AAW2DTN6-F1
#
_cell.length_a   1.000
_cell.length_b   1.000
_cell.length_c   1.000
_cell.angle_alpha   90.00
_cell.angle_beta   90.00
_cell.angle_gamma   90.00
#
_symmetry.space_group_name_H-M   'P 1'
#
loop_
_entity.id
_entity.type
_entity.pdbx_description
1 polymer ?
#
loop_
_entity_poly.entity_id
_entity_poly.type
_entity_poly.pdbx_seq_one_letter_code
_entity_poly.pdbx_strand_id
1 'polypeptide(L)'
;MQAKANRAPIERADMYLKVYCRRDGAAITPHAQENMHPGRVREVGFGITPSGRNATNTSQFTSTPSASTKTTQRISELENNGAILREQLAQVQEQLSQLEARHQEQLSQVKARHQQQMAEVMTHMNAMIAQLSQGVRDLDTS
;
A
#
# COMPACT_ATOMS: atom_id res chain seq x y z
N MET A 1 -58.87 -33.10 18.74
CA MET A 1 -58.28 -32.39 17.58
C MET A 1 -57.01 -31.66 18.03
N GLN A 2 -55.83 -32.11 17.63
CA GLN A 2 -54.61 -31.30 17.65
C GLN A 2 -53.82 -31.64 16.40
N ALA A 3 -53.77 -30.69 15.46
CA ALA A 3 -52.96 -30.80 14.26
C ALA A 3 -51.76 -29.85 14.39
N LYS A 4 -50.58 -30.49 14.50
CA LYS A 4 -49.31 -30.19 13.83
C LYS A 4 -49.04 -28.74 13.41
N ALA A 5 -47.87 -28.23 13.77
CA ALA A 5 -46.72 -28.28 12.86
C ALA A 5 -45.49 -27.56 13.44
N ASN A 6 -44.46 -28.35 13.76
CA ASN A 6 -43.09 -28.19 13.27
C ASN A 6 -42.80 -26.85 12.55
N ARG A 7 -42.36 -25.82 13.27
CA ARG A 7 -41.65 -24.71 12.63
C ARG A 7 -40.16 -24.98 12.74
N ALA A 8 -39.63 -25.65 11.71
CA ALA A 8 -38.21 -25.67 11.42
C ALA A 8 -37.69 -24.22 11.27
N PRO A 9 -36.40 -23.96 11.57
CA PRO A 9 -35.80 -22.66 11.28
C PRO A 9 -36.00 -22.33 9.79
N ILE A 10 -36.62 -21.18 9.52
CA ILE A 10 -36.87 -20.70 8.16
C ILE A 10 -35.68 -19.87 7.74
N GLU A 11 -35.11 -20.16 6.57
CA GLU A 11 -33.98 -19.42 6.03
C GLU A 11 -34.37 -17.95 5.80
N ARG A 12 -33.45 -17.03 6.07
CA ARG A 12 -33.69 -15.58 5.91
C ARG A 12 -34.14 -15.23 4.48
N ALA A 13 -33.66 -15.96 3.47
CA ALA A 13 -34.05 -15.79 2.08
C ALA A 13 -35.54 -16.14 1.86
N ASP A 14 -36.01 -17.26 2.39
CA ASP A 14 -37.42 -17.69 2.33
C ASP A 14 -38.34 -16.71 3.08
N MET A 15 -37.87 -16.21 4.22
CA MET A 15 -38.58 -15.17 4.96
C MET A 15 -38.72 -13.90 4.12
N TYR A 16 -37.63 -13.46 3.46
CA TYR A 16 -37.64 -12.25 2.64
C TYR A 16 -38.60 -12.40 1.44
N LEU A 17 -38.59 -13.54 0.76
CA LEU A 17 -39.52 -13.80 -0.35
C LEU A 17 -40.98 -13.81 0.13
N LYS A 18 -41.26 -14.47 1.27
CA LYS A 18 -42.61 -14.53 1.83
C LYS A 18 -43.14 -13.17 2.28
N VAL A 19 -42.26 -12.29 2.74
CA VAL A 19 -42.63 -10.96 3.25
C VAL A 19 -42.72 -9.93 2.12
N TYR A 20 -41.87 -10.03 1.10
CA TYR A 20 -41.74 -9.01 0.06
C TYR A 20 -42.25 -9.42 -1.32
N CYS A 21 -42.86 -10.60 -1.45
CA CYS A 21 -43.51 -11.05 -2.68
C CYS A 21 -45.01 -11.28 -2.49
N ARG A 22 -45.77 -10.95 -3.54
CA ARG A 22 -47.19 -11.26 -3.66
C ARG A 22 -47.40 -12.74 -3.97
N ARG A 23 -48.64 -13.20 -3.86
CA ARG A 23 -49.02 -14.61 -4.11
C ARG A 23 -48.71 -15.09 -5.53
N ASP A 24 -48.67 -14.17 -6.49
CA ASP A 24 -48.30 -14.38 -7.89
C ASP A 24 -46.79 -14.27 -8.15
N GLY A 25 -45.98 -14.00 -7.11
CA GLY A 25 -44.52 -13.93 -7.18
C GLY A 25 -43.95 -12.53 -7.47
N ALA A 26 -44.77 -11.51 -7.70
CA ALA A 26 -44.29 -10.15 -7.96
C ALA A 26 -43.81 -9.45 -6.66
N ALA A 27 -42.77 -8.63 -6.75
CA ALA A 27 -42.27 -7.85 -5.62
C ALA A 27 -43.33 -6.84 -5.14
N ILE A 28 -43.51 -6.72 -3.83
CA ILE A 28 -44.48 -5.80 -3.23
C ILE A 28 -43.99 -4.34 -3.33
N THR A 29 -42.66 -4.12 -3.30
CA THR A 29 -42.04 -2.79 -3.37
C THR A 29 -40.93 -2.73 -4.43
N PRO A 30 -40.65 -1.55 -5.03
CA PRO A 30 -39.57 -1.39 -6.01
C PRO A 30 -38.19 -1.75 -5.44
N HIS A 31 -37.94 -1.41 -4.17
CA HIS A 31 -36.71 -1.77 -3.46
C HIS A 31 -36.57 -3.29 -3.24
N ALA A 32 -37.68 -4.01 -3.02
CA ALA A 32 -37.63 -5.47 -2.98
C ALA A 32 -37.35 -6.06 -4.37
N GLN A 33 -37.91 -5.48 -5.42
CA GLN A 33 -37.64 -5.88 -6.81
C GLN A 33 -36.15 -5.77 -7.15
N GLU A 34 -35.50 -4.67 -6.75
CA GLU A 34 -34.06 -4.46 -6.95
C GLU A 34 -33.18 -5.50 -6.24
N ASN A 35 -33.60 -5.93 -5.05
CA ASN A 35 -32.92 -6.94 -4.23
C ASN A 35 -33.28 -8.39 -4.62
N MET A 36 -34.35 -8.57 -5.40
CA MET A 36 -34.77 -9.86 -5.97
C MET A 36 -34.13 -10.14 -7.34
N HIS A 37 -33.36 -9.19 -7.89
CA HIS A 37 -32.61 -9.41 -9.12
C HIS A 37 -31.41 -10.35 -8.89
N PRO A 38 -31.31 -11.48 -9.63
CA PRO A 38 -30.23 -12.45 -9.44
C PRO A 38 -28.88 -11.86 -9.87
N GLY A 39 -28.12 -11.28 -8.96
CA GLY A 39 -26.81 -10.70 -9.27
C GLY A 39 -26.30 -9.63 -8.30
N ARG A 40 -27.13 -9.18 -7.34
CA ARG A 40 -26.70 -8.33 -6.22
C ARG A 40 -26.62 -9.07 -4.87
N VAL A 41 -26.72 -10.40 -4.93
CA VAL A 41 -26.21 -11.31 -3.88
C VAL A 41 -24.83 -11.76 -4.33
N ARG A 42 -23.83 -11.52 -3.47
CA ARG A 42 -22.43 -11.91 -3.71
C ARG A 42 -22.34 -13.43 -3.89
N GLU A 43 -21.54 -13.82 -4.87
CA GLU A 43 -21.32 -15.17 -5.38
C GLU A 43 -21.19 -16.24 -4.27
N VAL A 44 -22.17 -17.15 -4.21
CA VAL A 44 -21.86 -18.58 -4.10
C VAL A 44 -22.09 -19.13 -5.51
N GLY A 45 -21.00 -19.27 -6.26
CA GLY A 45 -21.05 -19.43 -7.71
C GLY A 45 -21.77 -20.70 -8.14
N PHE A 46 -22.68 -20.58 -9.12
CA PHE A 46 -22.94 -21.54 -10.20
C PHE A 46 -23.75 -20.80 -11.29
N GLY A 47 -23.08 -20.30 -12.34
CA GLY A 47 -23.73 -20.05 -13.64
C GLY A 47 -24.27 -18.64 -13.96
N ILE A 48 -24.61 -18.50 -15.24
CA ILE A 48 -24.80 -17.28 -16.04
C ILE A 48 -26.29 -16.85 -16.00
N THR A 49 -26.56 -15.53 -16.06
CA THR A 49 -27.82 -14.82 -16.44
C THR A 49 -28.70 -14.24 -15.30
N PRO A 50 -29.01 -12.92 -15.34
CA PRO A 50 -30.42 -12.53 -15.44
C PRO A 50 -30.70 -11.64 -16.65
N SER A 51 -31.67 -12.07 -17.44
CA SER A 51 -32.19 -11.35 -18.59
C SER A 51 -33.42 -10.58 -18.17
N GLY A 52 -33.34 -9.24 -18.20
CA GLY A 52 -34.48 -8.34 -18.30
C GLY A 52 -34.49 -7.75 -19.70
N ARG A 53 -35.57 -7.93 -20.45
CA ARG A 53 -35.69 -7.69 -21.89
C ARG A 53 -35.59 -6.22 -22.30
N ASN A 54 -34.78 -5.93 -23.31
CA ASN A 54 -35.09 -4.95 -24.35
C ASN A 54 -34.50 -5.50 -25.67
N ALA A 55 -35.35 -6.07 -26.52
CA ALA A 55 -34.96 -6.49 -27.87
C ALA A 55 -35.23 -5.33 -28.83
N THR A 56 -34.20 -4.53 -29.12
CA THR A 56 -34.10 -3.79 -30.38
C THR A 56 -32.64 -3.79 -30.80
N ASN A 57 -32.38 -4.48 -31.90
CA ASN A 57 -31.22 -4.45 -32.79
C ASN A 57 -29.92 -3.84 -32.24
N THR A 58 -28.86 -4.62 -32.21
CA THR A 58 -27.60 -4.35 -32.94
C THR A 58 -26.58 -5.37 -32.46
N SER A 59 -25.93 -6.04 -33.42
CA SER A 59 -24.68 -6.77 -33.24
C SER A 59 -23.82 -6.16 -32.14
N GLN A 60 -23.75 -6.80 -30.99
CA GLN A 60 -22.78 -6.48 -29.97
C GLN A 60 -22.26 -7.78 -29.39
N PHE A 61 -21.22 -8.30 -30.03
CA PHE A 61 -20.13 -9.00 -29.36
C PHE A 61 -19.62 -8.10 -28.23
N THR A 62 -20.34 -8.02 -27.12
CA THR A 62 -19.80 -7.49 -25.88
C THR A 62 -19.41 -8.70 -25.06
N SER A 63 -18.18 -9.15 -25.30
CA SER A 63 -17.45 -10.06 -24.44
C SER A 63 -17.44 -9.48 -23.03
N THR A 64 -18.49 -9.77 -22.26
CA THR A 64 -18.54 -9.45 -20.83
C THR A 64 -17.63 -10.47 -20.17
N PRO A 65 -16.48 -10.06 -19.61
CA PRO A 65 -15.57 -11.00 -18.97
C PRO A 65 -16.32 -11.69 -17.83
N SER A 66 -16.23 -13.02 -17.77
CA SER A 66 -16.78 -13.80 -16.67
C SER A 66 -16.30 -13.21 -15.33
N ALA A 67 -17.15 -13.22 -14.30
CA ALA A 67 -16.79 -12.73 -12.96
C ALA A 67 -15.50 -13.41 -12.42
N SER A 68 -15.23 -14.64 -12.87
CA SER A 68 -13.96 -15.34 -12.66
C SER A 68 -12.77 -14.62 -13.30
N THR A 69 -12.86 -14.22 -14.58
CA THR A 69 -11.82 -13.44 -15.27
C THR A 69 -11.55 -12.10 -14.59
N LYS A 70 -12.61 -11.40 -14.16
CA LYS A 70 -12.48 -10.12 -13.43
C LYS A 70 -11.81 -10.29 -12.06
N THR A 71 -12.07 -11.40 -11.37
CA THR A 71 -11.45 -11.72 -10.08
C THR A 71 -9.98 -12.07 -10.25
N THR A 72 -9.64 -12.94 -11.22
CA THR A 72 -8.26 -13.30 -11.54
C THR A 72 -7.43 -12.09 -11.96
N GLN A 73 -7.99 -11.22 -12.80
CA GLN A 73 -7.33 -9.97 -13.21
C GLN A 73 -7.03 -9.09 -11.99
N ARG A 74 -8.00 -8.91 -11.09
CA ARG A 74 -7.83 -8.09 -9.89
C ARG A 74 -6.78 -8.67 -8.94
N ILE A 75 -6.70 -10.00 -8.81
CA ILE A 75 -5.66 -10.67 -8.02
C ILE A 75 -4.29 -10.38 -8.62
N SER A 76 -4.13 -10.54 -9.94
CA SER A 76 -2.86 -10.28 -10.62
C SER A 76 -2.43 -8.81 -10.52
N GLU A 77 -3.37 -7.86 -10.63
CA GLU A 77 -3.11 -6.44 -10.40
C GLU A 77 -2.66 -6.16 -8.96
N LEU A 78 -3.28 -6.79 -7.97
CA LEU A 78 -2.89 -6.65 -6.57
C LEU A 78 -1.51 -7.25 -6.28
N GLU A 79 -1.19 -8.39 -6.87
CA GLU A 79 0.13 -9.03 -6.77
C GLU A 79 1.23 -8.14 -7.37
N ASN A 80 0.97 -7.57 -8.56
CA ASN A 80 1.89 -6.66 -9.22
C ASN A 80 2.11 -5.38 -8.40
N ASN A 81 1.03 -4.76 -7.91
CA ASN A 81 1.14 -3.60 -7.02
C ASN A 81 1.91 -3.94 -5.73
N GLY A 82 1.68 -5.12 -5.16
CA GLY A 82 2.42 -5.60 -4.00
C GLY A 82 3.91 -5.79 -4.28
N ALA A 83 4.28 -6.24 -5.49
CA ALA A 83 5.67 -6.35 -5.91
C ALA A 83 6.34 -4.97 -6.03
N ILE A 84 5.67 -4.02 -6.69
CA ILE A 84 6.17 -2.64 -6.87
C ILE A 84 6.38 -1.96 -5.51
N LEU A 85 5.42 -2.09 -4.58
CA LEU A 85 5.54 -1.49 -3.26
C LEU A 85 6.70 -2.08 -2.45
N ARG A 86 6.94 -3.39 -2.54
CA ARG A 86 8.10 -4.04 -1.90
C ARG A 86 9.41 -3.53 -2.46
N GLU A 87 9.48 -3.35 -3.78
CA GLU A 87 10.67 -2.80 -4.44
C GLU A 87 10.93 -1.35 -4.03
N GLN A 88 9.89 -0.50 -4.01
CA GLN A 88 10.01 0.89 -3.53
C GLN A 88 10.47 0.95 -2.08
N LEU A 89 9.96 0.06 -1.22
CA LEU A 89 10.37 0.01 0.19
C LEU A 89 11.84 -0.40 0.33
N ALA A 90 12.28 -1.40 -0.44
CA ALA A 90 13.69 -1.80 -0.49
C ALA A 90 14.59 -0.66 -0.97
N GLN A 91 14.16 0.07 -2.00
CA GLN A 91 14.90 1.21 -2.55
C GLN A 91 15.05 2.34 -1.54
N VAL A 92 13.97 2.70 -0.82
CA VAL A 92 14.02 3.72 0.23
C VAL A 92 14.92 3.28 1.39
N GLN A 93 14.85 2.01 1.78
CA GLN A 93 15.70 1.47 2.84
C GLN A 93 17.19 1.50 2.46
N GLU A 94 17.51 1.20 1.21
CA GLU A 94 18.86 1.32 0.69
C GLU A 94 19.33 2.79 0.68
N GLN A 95 18.50 3.72 0.18
CA GLN A 95 18.82 5.14 0.17
C GLN A 95 19.09 5.70 1.57
N LEU A 96 18.29 5.30 2.56
CA LEU A 96 18.51 5.68 3.96
C LEU A 96 19.84 5.15 4.49
N SER A 97 20.15 3.88 4.22
CA SER A 97 21.42 3.26 4.65
C SER A 97 22.62 3.97 4.02
N GLN A 98 22.53 4.32 2.74
CA GLN A 98 23.58 5.05 2.04
C GLN A 98 23.75 6.48 2.58
N LEU A 99 22.64 7.17 2.86
CA LEU A 99 22.67 8.53 3.39
C LEU A 99 23.28 8.56 4.80
N GLU A 100 22.92 7.60 5.65
CA GLU A 100 23.48 7.44 6.98
C GLU A 100 24.99 7.20 6.93
N ALA A 101 25.44 6.29 6.05
CA ALA A 101 26.86 6.03 5.86
C ALA A 101 27.63 7.29 5.41
N ARG A 102 27.09 8.05 4.44
CA ARG A 102 27.72 9.32 4.02
C ARG A 102 27.77 10.35 5.15
N HIS A 103 26.72 10.45 5.95
CA HIS A 103 26.69 11.38 7.07
C HIS A 103 27.75 11.01 8.13
N GLN A 104 27.87 9.71 8.44
CA GLN A 104 28.89 9.19 9.35
C GLN A 104 30.31 9.51 8.86
N GLU A 105 30.55 9.33 7.56
CA GLU A 105 31.82 9.65 6.91
C GLU A 105 32.11 11.16 7.00
N GLN A 106 31.12 12.01 6.71
CA GLN A 106 31.26 13.47 6.81
C GLN A 106 31.61 13.92 8.23
N LEU A 107 30.94 13.38 9.25
CA LEU A 107 31.26 13.68 10.65
C LEU A 107 32.71 13.29 10.99
N SER A 108 33.13 12.11 10.54
CA SER A 108 34.49 11.62 10.75
C SER A 108 35.52 12.51 10.05
N GLN A 109 35.23 12.95 8.82
CA GLN A 109 36.09 13.84 8.05
C GLN A 109 36.20 15.23 8.69
N VAL A 110 35.09 15.82 9.14
CA VAL A 110 35.10 17.12 9.83
C VAL A 110 35.91 17.02 11.12
N LYS A 111 35.72 15.96 11.90
CA LYS A 111 36.49 15.72 13.12
C LYS A 111 37.98 15.61 12.83
N ALA A 112 38.37 14.83 11.82
CA ALA A 112 39.76 14.67 11.41
C ALA A 112 40.38 15.99 10.94
N ARG A 113 39.67 16.75 10.09
CA ARG A 113 40.13 18.08 9.64
C ARG A 113 40.33 19.04 10.81
N HIS A 114 39.39 19.07 11.75
CA HIS A 114 39.51 19.95 12.90
C HIS A 114 40.71 19.56 13.78
N GLN A 115 40.91 18.27 14.03
CA GLN A 115 42.08 17.80 14.77
C GLN A 115 43.39 18.15 14.06
N GLN A 116 43.44 17.97 12.74
CA GLN A 116 44.60 18.35 11.94
C GLN A 116 44.87 19.86 12.02
N GLN A 117 43.84 20.70 11.87
CA GLN A 117 43.98 22.16 11.99
C GLN A 117 44.52 22.58 13.35
N MET A 118 44.04 21.97 14.44
CA MET A 118 44.57 22.25 15.78
C MET A 118 46.04 21.82 15.90
N ALA A 119 46.42 20.68 15.34
CA ALA A 119 47.81 20.22 15.33
C ALA A 119 48.74 21.15 14.53
N GLU A 120 48.27 21.65 13.38
CA GLU A 120 49.00 22.62 12.57
C GLU A 120 49.21 23.95 13.30
N VAL A 121 48.16 24.48 13.95
CA VAL A 121 48.26 25.70 14.78
C VAL A 121 49.26 25.53 15.91
N MET A 122 49.20 24.40 16.63
CA MET A 122 50.17 24.12 17.70
C MET A 122 51.60 24.02 17.18
N THR A 123 51.79 23.36 16.04
CA THR A 123 53.11 23.23 15.39
C THR A 123 53.65 24.61 14.99
N HIS A 124 52.80 25.45 14.40
CA HIS A 124 53.17 26.81 14.01
C HIS A 124 53.53 27.69 15.21
N MET A 125 52.74 27.63 16.30
CA MET A 125 53.05 28.34 17.53
C MET A 125 54.38 27.90 18.13
N ASN A 126 54.63 26.59 18.20
CA ASN A 126 55.90 26.06 18.71
C ASN A 126 57.10 26.53 17.87
N ALA A 127 56.94 26.58 16.54
CA ALA A 127 57.98 27.11 15.65
C ALA A 127 58.25 28.59 15.90
N MET A 128 57.22 29.42 16.07
CA MET A 128 57.38 30.85 16.40
C MET A 128 58.09 31.05 17.74
N ILE A 129 57.72 30.27 18.77
CA ILE A 129 58.38 30.33 20.09
C ILE A 129 59.86 29.97 19.96
N ALA A 130 60.21 28.94 19.19
CA ALA A 130 61.60 28.55 18.96
C ALA A 130 62.40 29.65 18.24
N GLN A 131 61.79 30.31 17.24
CA GLN A 131 62.42 31.42 16.51
C GLN A 131 62.68 32.64 17.42
N LEU A 132 61.70 33.03 18.23
CA LEU A 132 61.87 34.12 19.20
C LEU A 132 62.97 33.79 20.23
N SER A 133 62.98 32.55 20.72
CA SER A 133 64.02 32.09 21.65
C SER A 133 65.42 32.13 21.04
N GLN A 134 65.55 31.87 19.74
CA GLN A 134 66.82 31.97 19.04
C GLN A 134 67.27 33.42 18.86
N GLY A 135 66.37 34.32 18.41
CA GLY A 135 66.70 35.73 18.25
C GLY A 135 67.14 36.42 19.55
N VAL A 136 66.56 36.04 20.69
CA VAL A 136 67.01 36.53 22.01
C VAL A 136 68.44 36.05 22.33
N ARG A 137 68.79 34.79 22.04
CA ARG A 137 70.14 34.25 22.26
C ARG A 137 71.20 34.91 21.36
N ASP A 138 70.83 35.23 20.13
CA ASP A 138 71.74 35.87 19.17
C ASP A 138 72.04 37.34 19.56
N LEU A 139 71.11 38.01 20.24
CA LEU A 139 71.29 39.36 20.81
C LEU A 139 72.20 39.39 22.05
N ASP A 140 72.14 38.36 22.91
CA ASP A 140 72.98 38.25 24.11
C ASP A 140 74.45 37.89 23.80
N THR A 141 74.74 37.45 22.56
CA THR A 141 76.05 36.94 22.15
C THR A 141 76.80 37.82 21.13
N SER A 142 76.18 38.93 20.67
CA SER A 142 76.80 39.96 19.81
C SER A 142 77.25 41.18 20.61
#